data_AF-A0A9D2A488-F1
#
_entry.id   AF-A0A9D2A488-F1
#
_cell.length_a   1.000
_cell.length_b   1.000
_cell.length_c   1.000
_cell.angle_alpha   90.00
_cell.angle_beta   90.00
_cell.angle_gamma   90.00
#
_symmetry.space_group_name_H-M   'P 1'
#
loop_
_entity.id
_entity.type
_entity.pdbx_description
1 polymer ?
#
loop_
_entity_poly.entity_id
_entity_poly.type
_entity_poly.pdbx_seq_one_letter_code
_entity_poly.pdbx_strand_id
1 'polypeptide(L)' 'MDTKLILASMAVFLIVTLLLVIILLVAKKFLVPSGNVKLTINGDRVLNVASGGTLLNTLAINGIYLSSA' A
#
# COMPACT_ATOMS: atom_id res chain seq x y z
N MET A 1 -15.41 4.87 42.35
CA MET A 1 -14.82 4.75 40.99
C MET A 1 -15.92 4.30 40.06
N ASP A 2 -16.30 5.15 39.11
CA ASP A 2 -17.37 4.85 38.16
C ASP A 2 -16.83 4.02 37.01
N THR A 3 -16.52 2.75 37.29
CA THR A 3 -15.98 1.77 36.32
C THR A 3 -16.83 1.66 35.05
N LYS A 4 -18.15 1.88 35.16
CA LYS A 4 -19.05 1.92 33.99
C LYS A 4 -18.72 3.08 33.04
N LEU A 5 -18.40 4.25 33.57
CA LEU A 5 -18.07 5.44 32.79
C LEU A 5 -16.70 5.30 32.12
N ILE A 6 -15.73 4.73 32.85
CA ILE A 6 -14.39 4.41 32.31
C ILE A 6 -14.51 3.39 31.15
N LEU A 7 -15.29 2.33 31.34
CA LEU A 7 -15.47 1.31 30.30
C LEU A 7 -16.20 1.87 29.07
N ALA A 8 -17.21 2.71 29.28
CA ALA A 8 -17.94 3.37 28.20
C ALA A 8 -17.05 4.33 27.39
N SER A 9 -16.24 5.16 28.04
CA SER A 9 -15.35 6.10 27.33
C SER A 9 -14.25 5.38 26.55
N MET A 10 -13.67 4.31 27.11
CA MET A 10 -12.72 3.45 26.40
C MET A 10 -13.35 2.80 25.16
N ALA A 11 -14.57 2.27 25.29
CA ALA A 11 -15.27 1.63 24.18
C ALA A 11 -15.59 2.62 23.05
N VAL A 12 -16.11 3.81 23.37
CA VAL A 12 -16.41 4.84 22.37
C VAL A 12 -15.14 5.29 21.64
N PHE A 13 -14.05 5.52 22.38
CA PHE A 13 -12.77 5.91 21.79
C PHE A 13 -12.22 4.84 20.83
N LEU A 14 -12.29 3.56 21.24
CA LEU A 14 -11.91 2.44 20.39
C LEU A 14 -12.76 2.40 19.10
N ILE A 15 -14.07 2.56 19.20
CA ILE A 15 -14.96 2.55 18.03
C ILE A 15 -14.60 3.67 17.05
N VAL A 16 -14.40 4.90 17.54
CA VAL A 16 -14.07 6.05 16.68
C VAL A 16 -12.72 5.85 16.00
N THR A 17 -11.71 5.38 16.72
CA THR A 17 -10.38 5.12 16.15
C THR A 17 -10.42 4.02 15.09
N LEU A 18 -11.12 2.91 15.34
CA LEU A 18 -11.31 1.85 14.34
C LEU A 18 -12.05 2.36 13.11
N LEU A 19 -13.11 3.16 13.29
CA LEU A 19 -13.87 3.76 12.20
C LEU A 19 -12.95 4.63 11.33
N LEU A 20 -12.13 5.49 11.95
CA LEU A 20 -11.16 6.31 11.23
C LEU A 20 -10.16 5.47 10.44
N VAL A 21 -9.59 4.42 11.04
CA VAL A 21 -8.63 3.53 10.37
C VAL A 21 -9.28 2.84 9.17
N ILE A 22 -10.51 2.36 9.30
CA ILE A 22 -11.24 1.74 8.18
C ILE A 22 -11.42 2.74 7.04
N ILE A 23 -11.82 3.98 7.32
CA ILE A 23 -11.95 5.03 6.30
C ILE A 23 -10.61 5.25 5.59
N LEU A 24 -9.51 5.37 6.34
CA LEU A 24 -8.17 5.58 5.77
C LEU A 24 -7.74 4.39 4.89
N LEU A 25 -8.02 3.16 5.29
CA LEU A 25 -7.69 1.96 4.51
C LEU A 25 -8.50 1.88 3.21
N VAL A 26 -9.79 2.21 3.28
CA VAL A 26 -10.65 2.29 2.08
C VAL A 26 -10.14 3.37 1.15
N ALA A 27 -9.87 4.58 1.65
CA ALA A 27 -9.30 5.67 0.85
C ALA A 27 -7.96 5.28 0.21
N LYS A 28 -7.06 4.65 0.98
CA LYS A 28 -5.77 4.15 0.47
C LYS A 28 -5.94 3.21 -0.71
N LYS A 29 -6.94 2.31 -0.68
CA LYS A 29 -7.21 1.37 -1.79
C LYS A 29 -7.54 2.08 -3.10
N PHE A 30 -8.18 3.26 -3.05
CA PHE A 30 -8.55 4.04 -4.24
C PHE A 30 -7.47 5.04 -4.65
N LEU A 31 -6.78 5.65 -3.69
CA LEU A 31 -5.81 6.72 -3.94
C LEU A 31 -4.41 6.19 -4.29
N VAL A 32 -4.08 4.97 -3.86
CA VAL A 32 -2.78 4.36 -4.12
C VAL A 32 -2.91 3.30 -5.22
N PRO A 33 -2.25 3.49 -6.37
CA PRO A 33 -2.22 2.49 -7.44
C PRO A 33 -1.73 1.15 -6.89
N SER A 34 -2.57 0.12 -7.02
CA SER A 34 -2.30 -1.23 -6.51
C SER A 34 -2.41 -2.22 -7.65
N GLY A 35 -1.55 -3.26 -7.67
CA GLY A 35 -1.56 -4.30 -8.70
C GLY A 35 -0.47 -4.12 -9.76
N ASN A 36 -0.67 -4.73 -10.93
CA ASN A 36 0.34 -4.69 -11.98
C ASN A 36 0.33 -3.36 -12.74
N VAL A 37 1.51 -2.85 -13.01
CA VAL A 37 1.77 -1.64 -13.78
C VAL A 37 2.50 -1.99 -15.08
N LYS A 38 2.23 -1.21 -16.12
CA LYS A 38 2.97 -1.31 -17.39
C LYS A 38 4.30 -0.59 -17.27
N LEU A 39 5.37 -1.33 -17.46
CA LEU A 39 6.74 -0.82 -17.56
C LEU A 39 7.18 -0.87 -19.02
N THR A 40 7.36 0.28 -19.64
CA THR A 40 7.93 0.39 -20.99
C THR A 40 9.42 0.66 -20.90
N ILE A 41 10.22 -0.21 -21.51
CA ILE A 41 11.68 -0.14 -21.53
C ILE A 41 12.10 0.32 -22.93
N ASN A 42 12.80 1.46 -22.99
CA ASN A 42 13.33 2.05 -24.22
C ASN A 42 12.29 2.21 -25.36
N GLY A 43 11.02 2.45 -25.03
CA GLY A 43 9.95 2.68 -26.01
C GLY A 43 9.32 1.43 -26.62
N ASP A 44 10.04 0.30 -26.69
CA ASP A 44 9.60 -0.85 -27.50
C ASP A 44 9.23 -2.11 -26.68
N ARG A 45 9.77 -2.29 -25.48
CA ARG A 45 9.52 -3.48 -24.65
C ARG A 45 8.57 -3.16 -23.51
N VAL A 46 7.42 -3.81 -23.45
CA VAL A 46 6.41 -3.59 -22.38
C VAL A 46 6.32 -4.81 -21.48
N LEU A 47 6.52 -4.62 -20.18
CA LEU A 47 6.36 -5.63 -19.14
C LEU A 47 5.21 -5.24 -18.22
N ASN A 48 4.42 -6.23 -17.78
CA ASN A 48 3.36 -6.02 -16.79
C ASN A 48 3.83 -6.56 -15.45
N VAL A 49 4.28 -5.68 -14.56
CA VAL A 49 5.01 -6.04 -13.33
C VAL A 49 4.25 -5.55 -12.10
N ALA A 50 4.38 -6.26 -10.97
CA ALA A 50 3.77 -5.81 -9.71
C ALA A 50 4.36 -4.46 -9.27
N SER A 51 3.52 -3.52 -8.83
CA SER A 51 3.97 -2.27 -8.23
C SER A 51 4.49 -2.47 -6.80
N GLY A 52 5.30 -1.52 -6.31
CA GLY A 52 5.77 -1.47 -4.92
C GLY A 52 7.22 -1.91 -4.70
N GLY A 53 7.85 -2.58 -5.65
CA GLY A 53 9.29 -2.86 -5.65
C GLY A 53 10.12 -1.72 -6.27
N THR A 54 11.44 -1.76 -6.08
CA THR A 54 12.34 -0.84 -6.79
C THR A 54 12.45 -1.21 -8.27
N LEU A 55 12.71 -0.22 -9.13
CA LEU A 55 12.83 -0.46 -10.57
C LEU A 55 13.96 -1.45 -10.91
N LEU A 56 15.13 -1.33 -10.28
CA LEU A 56 16.27 -2.23 -10.52
C LEU A 56 15.96 -3.68 -10.13
N ASN A 57 15.31 -3.89 -8.98
CA ASN A 57 14.91 -5.24 -8.56
C ASN A 57 13.89 -5.84 -9.53
N THR A 58 12.91 -5.06 -9.96
CA THR A 58 11.90 -5.48 -10.93
C THR A 58 12.53 -5.86 -12.27
N LEU A 59 13.52 -5.10 -12.74
CA LEU A 59 14.27 -5.42 -13.96
C LEU A 59 15.10 -6.71 -13.80
N ALA A 60 15.84 -6.85 -12.70
CA ALA A 60 16.66 -8.03 -12.44
C ALA A 60 15.85 -9.33 -12.36
N ILE A 61 14.69 -9.31 -11.67
CA ILE A 61 13.77 -10.46 -11.59
C ILE A 61 13.23 -10.85 -12.98
N ASN A 62 13.07 -9.87 -13.87
CA ASN A 62 12.67 -10.10 -15.27
C ASN A 62 13.85 -10.34 -16.21
N GLY A 63 15.04 -10.69 -15.67
CA GLY A 63 16.23 -11.05 -16.46
C GLY A 63 16.96 -9.88 -17.11
N ILE A 64 16.65 -8.65 -16.72
CA ILE A 64 17.29 -7.42 -17.22
C ILE A 64 18.25 -6.92 -16.15
N TYR A 65 19.54 -7.22 -16.35
CA TYR A 65 20.60 -6.82 -15.44
C TYR A 65 21.23 -5.53 -15.93
N LEU A 66 21.01 -4.46 -15.17
CA LEU A 66 21.77 -3.23 -15.32
C LEU A 66 23.01 -3.35 -14.45
N SER A 67 24.18 -3.01 -15.01
CA SER A 67 25.40 -2.91 -14.21
C SER A 67 25.16 -1.85 -13.14
N SER A 68 24.97 -2.27 -11.89
CA SER A 68 24.93 -1.33 -10.77
C SER A 68 26.34 -0.76 -10.64
N ALA A 69 26.43 0.56 -10.75
CA ALA A 69 27.53 1.30 -10.15
C ALA A 69 27.42 1.18 -8.62
#